data_AF-A0A930BQ91-F1
#
_entry.id   AF-A0A930BQ91-F1
#
_cell.length_a   1.000
_cell.length_b   1.000
_cell.length_c   1.000
_cell.angle_alpha   90.00
_cell.angle_beta   90.00
_cell.angle_gamma   90.00
#
_symmetry.space_group_name_H-M   'P 1'
#
loop_
_entity.id
_entity.type
_entity.pdbx_description
1 polymer ?
#
loop_
_entity_poly.entity_id
_entity_poly.type
_entity_poly.pdbx_seq_one_letter_code
_entity_poly.pdbx_strand_id
1 'polypeptide(L)'
;NPYNFLSTVVHFLTFGSLPAVDHLGRPKFAYSRLVHENCERRAHFDAGRFAMDFGDDGHRKGYCLYKLGCKGPETYANCPTIQFGDAGAGTWPVGCGHPCIGCTEQGVGFEKPIHAVAKLKNIEPSAFLPRIVEEKGVGASLGSAAVLAAVAGAAAGAGAMVAKNLGLSHKAEQMEEAKKSDAKAEV
;
A
#
# COMPACT_ATOMS: atom_id res chain seq x y z
N ASN A 1 10.95 26.77 -4.23
CA ASN A 1 10.33 27.74 -5.15
C ASN A 1 10.68 29.15 -4.66
N PRO A 2 11.11 30.09 -5.53
CA PRO A 2 11.45 31.47 -5.14
C PRO A 2 10.32 32.25 -4.46
N TYR A 3 9.06 31.96 -4.79
CA TYR A 3 7.90 32.58 -4.16
C TYR A 3 7.78 32.26 -2.67
N ASN A 4 8.31 31.14 -2.18
CA ASN A 4 8.30 30.88 -0.73
C ASN A 4 9.09 31.96 0.05
N PHE A 5 10.20 32.44 -0.53
CA PHE A 5 10.95 33.55 0.04
C PHE A 5 10.22 34.88 -0.17
N LEU A 6 9.83 35.19 -1.41
CA LEU A 6 9.19 36.46 -1.74
C LEU A 6 7.90 36.67 -0.95
N SER A 7 7.04 35.66 -0.84
CA SER A 7 5.81 35.74 -0.03
C SER A 7 6.09 35.97 1.45
N THR A 8 7.19 35.40 1.99
CA THR A 8 7.59 35.66 3.38
C THR A 8 8.00 37.12 3.58
N VAL A 9 8.81 37.66 2.67
CA VAL A 9 9.25 39.07 2.71
C VAL A 9 8.05 40.02 2.54
N VAL A 10 7.20 39.78 1.54
CA VAL A 10 6.01 40.59 1.29
C VAL A 10 5.06 40.56 2.49
N HIS A 11 4.84 39.39 3.10
CA HIS A 11 4.02 39.28 4.32
C HIS A 11 4.59 40.16 5.45
N PHE A 12 5.90 40.07 5.69
CA PHE A 12 6.56 40.87 6.73
C PHE A 12 6.43 42.38 6.48
N LEU A 13 6.67 42.83 5.25
CA LEU A 13 6.55 44.24 4.87
C LEU A 13 5.10 44.74 4.94
N THR A 14 4.12 43.89 4.64
CA THR A 14 2.70 44.27 4.61
C THR A 14 2.08 44.30 6.01
N PHE A 15 2.39 43.31 6.85
CA PHE A 15 1.73 43.10 8.13
C PHE A 15 2.61 43.42 9.35
N GLY A 16 3.86 43.86 9.14
CA GLY A 16 4.81 44.19 10.21
C GLY A 16 5.20 43.00 11.10
N SER A 17 4.93 41.77 10.66
CA SER A 17 5.15 40.55 11.43
C SER A 17 5.47 39.36 10.52
N LEU A 18 6.27 38.42 11.05
CA LEU A 18 6.59 37.18 10.33
C LEU A 18 5.33 36.31 10.15
N PRO A 19 5.23 35.55 9.05
CA PRO A 19 4.14 34.59 8.88
C PRO A 19 4.20 33.51 9.96
N ALA A 20 3.07 32.84 10.21
CA ALA A 20 3.03 31.72 11.13
C ALA A 20 4.04 30.63 10.72
N VAL A 21 4.86 30.18 11.67
CA VAL A 21 5.89 29.16 11.47
C VAL A 21 5.55 27.84 12.16
N ASP A 22 6.11 26.74 11.65
CA ASP A 22 6.10 25.44 12.33
C ASP A 22 7.15 25.39 13.48
N HIS A 23 7.26 24.24 14.13
CA HIS A 23 8.19 24.04 15.25
C HIS A 23 9.68 24.13 14.87
N LEU A 24 10.01 24.10 13.57
CA LEU A 24 11.35 24.27 13.04
C LEU A 24 11.60 25.71 12.53
N GLY A 25 10.65 26.62 12.73
CA GLY A 25 10.75 28.01 12.26
C GLY A 25 10.46 28.18 10.77
N ARG A 26 9.87 27.18 10.10
CA ARG A 26 9.58 27.25 8.65
C ARG A 26 8.19 27.85 8.41
N PRO A 27 7.99 28.74 7.42
CA PRO A 27 6.68 29.31 7.14
C PRO A 27 5.61 28.24 6.83
N LYS A 28 4.53 28.19 7.60
CA LYS A 28 3.49 27.16 7.51
C LYS A 28 2.83 27.10 6.13
N PHE A 29 2.69 28.23 5.43
CA PHE A 29 2.09 28.24 4.10
C PHE A 29 2.88 27.41 3.07
N ALA A 30 4.18 27.21 3.30
CA ALA A 30 5.05 26.45 2.40
C ALA A 30 5.45 25.06 2.95
N TYR A 31 5.50 24.88 4.26
CA TYR A 31 6.11 23.70 4.90
C TYR A 31 5.18 22.95 5.89
N SER A 32 3.87 23.25 5.93
CA SER A 32 2.96 22.61 6.89
C SER A 32 2.48 21.20 6.49
N ARG A 33 2.63 20.81 5.23
CA ARG A 33 2.14 19.51 4.72
C ARG A 33 3.27 18.74 4.05
N LEU A 34 3.18 17.41 4.13
CA LEU A 34 4.04 16.52 3.38
C LEU A 34 3.74 16.66 1.88
N VAL A 35 4.78 16.58 1.06
CA VAL A 35 4.66 16.56 -0.41
C VAL A 35 3.67 15.48 -0.84
N HIS A 36 3.66 14.32 -0.18
CA HIS A 36 2.79 13.21 -0.52
C HIS A 36 1.28 13.45 -0.26
N GLU A 37 0.94 14.36 0.64
CA GLU A 37 -0.48 14.68 0.94
C GLU A 37 -1.12 15.60 -0.09
N ASN A 38 -0.33 16.20 -0.98
CA ASN A 38 -0.85 17.03 -2.06
C ASN A 38 -0.27 16.64 -3.43
N CYS A 39 0.26 15.42 -3.54
CA CYS A 39 0.84 14.88 -4.77
C CYS A 39 -0.25 14.41 -5.73
N GLU A 40 -0.21 14.84 -6.99
CA GLU A 40 -1.16 14.44 -8.03
C GLU A 40 -1.11 12.93 -8.33
N ARG A 41 0.00 12.26 -8.02
CA ARG A 41 0.15 10.81 -8.20
C ARG A 41 -0.36 9.99 -6.99
N ARG A 42 -0.96 10.62 -5.98
CA ARG A 42 -1.44 9.95 -4.75
C ARG A 42 -2.46 8.86 -5.05
N ALA A 43 -3.39 9.08 -5.97
CA ALA A 43 -4.36 8.06 -6.38
C ALA A 43 -3.71 6.79 -6.96
N HIS A 44 -2.52 6.90 -7.57
CA HIS A 44 -1.76 5.73 -8.03
C HIS A 44 -1.09 5.01 -6.86
N PHE A 45 -0.57 5.75 -5.88
CA PHE A 45 0.00 5.18 -4.65
C PHE A 45 -1.06 4.38 -3.88
N ASP A 46 -2.23 4.96 -3.66
CA ASP A 46 -3.33 4.32 -2.92
C ASP A 46 -3.87 3.08 -3.66
N ALA A 47 -3.81 3.08 -5.00
CA ALA A 47 -4.23 1.95 -5.83
C ALA A 47 -3.14 0.89 -6.05
N GLY A 48 -1.97 1.02 -5.42
CA GLY A 48 -0.85 0.10 -5.60
C GLY A 48 -0.20 0.13 -6.99
N ARG A 49 -0.43 1.20 -7.76
CA ARG A 49 0.15 1.40 -9.10
C ARG A 49 1.46 2.18 -9.01
N PHE A 50 2.56 1.45 -9.13
CA PHE A 50 3.91 1.99 -9.01
C PHE A 50 4.67 1.89 -10.34
N ALA A 51 5.52 2.87 -10.61
CA ALA A 51 6.62 2.68 -11.54
C ALA A 51 7.72 1.86 -10.85
N MET A 52 8.26 0.87 -11.55
CA MET A 52 9.30 -0.03 -11.05
C MET A 52 10.66 0.33 -11.62
N ASP A 53 10.70 0.81 -12.87
CA ASP A 53 11.90 1.28 -13.55
C ASP A 53 11.66 2.58 -14.31
N PHE A 54 12.72 3.37 -14.51
CA PHE A 54 12.62 4.55 -15.36
C PHE A 54 12.36 4.15 -16.81
N GLY A 55 11.21 4.56 -17.33
CA GLY A 55 10.80 4.33 -18.72
C GLY A 55 9.89 3.13 -18.91
N ASP A 56 9.59 2.38 -17.83
CA ASP A 56 8.58 1.33 -17.88
C ASP A 56 7.17 1.89 -18.16
N ASP A 57 6.21 0.99 -18.39
CA ASP A 57 4.83 1.36 -18.71
C ASP A 57 4.18 2.19 -17.59
N GLY A 58 4.45 1.85 -16.33
CA GLY A 58 3.94 2.60 -15.18
C GLY A 58 4.48 4.02 -15.13
N HIS A 59 5.79 4.19 -15.35
CA HIS A 59 6.48 5.47 -15.41
C HIS A 59 5.92 6.34 -16.52
N ARG A 60 5.76 5.79 -17.73
CA ARG A 60 5.20 6.46 -18.90
C ARG A 60 3.73 6.86 -18.71
N LYS A 61 2.98 6.08 -17.91
CA LYS A 61 1.59 6.38 -17.52
C LYS A 61 1.47 7.30 -16.29
N GLY A 62 2.58 7.81 -15.75
CA GLY A 62 2.56 8.73 -14.63
C GLY A 62 2.24 8.06 -13.27
N TYR A 63 2.53 6.78 -13.11
CA TYR A 63 2.28 6.05 -11.86
C TYR A 63 3.16 6.56 -10.71
N CYS A 64 2.85 6.12 -9.49
CA CYS A 64 3.54 6.58 -8.30
C CYS A 64 5.02 6.16 -8.31
N LEU A 65 5.91 7.10 -7.97
CA LEU A 65 7.36 6.92 -7.96
C LEU A 65 7.89 6.41 -6.61
N TYR A 66 7.03 5.95 -5.70
CA TYR A 66 7.45 5.50 -4.36
C TYR A 66 8.49 4.37 -4.42
N LYS A 67 8.26 3.36 -5.28
CA LYS A 67 9.18 2.22 -5.47
C LYS A 67 10.49 2.59 -6.16
N LEU A 68 10.54 3.74 -6.84
CA LEU A 68 11.76 4.33 -7.39
C LEU A 68 12.56 5.16 -6.38
N GLY A 69 12.07 5.29 -5.14
CA GLY A 69 12.76 5.98 -4.04
C GLY A 69 12.22 7.38 -3.70
N CYS A 70 10.99 7.72 -4.09
CA CYS A 70 10.42 9.03 -3.82
C CYS A 70 10.30 9.31 -2.31
N LYS A 71 10.94 10.38 -1.84
CA LYS A 71 10.97 10.82 -0.44
C LYS A 71 9.81 11.75 -0.05
N GLY A 72 8.87 11.99 -0.96
CA GLY A 72 7.68 12.81 -0.70
C GLY A 72 6.91 12.44 0.57
N PRO A 73 6.78 11.15 0.96
CA PRO A 73 6.08 10.74 2.19
C PRO A 73 6.71 11.18 3.52
N GLU A 74 7.95 11.66 3.51
CA GLU A 74 8.63 12.16 4.71
C GLU A 74 9.14 13.60 4.58
N THR A 75 8.82 14.27 3.46
CA THR A 75 9.31 15.60 3.08
C THR A 75 8.24 16.66 3.17
N TYR A 76 8.44 17.75 3.92
CA TYR A 76 7.51 18.88 3.96
C TYR A 76 7.92 19.95 2.94
N ALA A 77 7.04 20.23 1.98
CA ALA A 77 7.16 21.32 1.02
C ALA A 77 5.88 21.44 0.17
N ASN A 78 5.64 22.63 -0.37
CA ASN A 78 4.54 22.94 -1.28
C ASN A 78 4.85 22.66 -2.78
N CYS A 79 5.90 21.90 -3.09
CA CYS A 79 6.34 21.57 -4.45
C CYS A 79 5.21 21.15 -5.42
N PRO A 80 4.30 20.21 -5.09
CA PRO A 80 3.24 19.81 -6.03
C PRO A 80 2.18 20.89 -6.22
N THR A 81 2.05 21.83 -5.29
CA THR A 81 1.04 22.89 -5.33
C THR A 81 1.54 24.10 -6.12
N ILE A 82 2.72 24.63 -5.78
CA ILE A 82 3.26 25.87 -6.38
C ILE A 82 4.21 25.60 -7.55
N GLN A 83 4.74 24.38 -7.67
CA GLN A 83 5.63 23.95 -8.75
C GLN A 83 6.88 24.85 -8.86
N PHE A 84 7.52 24.95 -10.02
CA PHE A 84 8.76 25.71 -10.20
C PHE A 84 8.82 26.36 -11.59
N GLY A 85 9.33 27.60 -11.64
CA GLY A 85 9.68 28.28 -12.88
C GLY A 85 8.52 28.77 -13.73
N ASP A 86 7.28 28.76 -13.20
CA ASP A 86 6.07 29.28 -13.86
C ASP A 86 5.82 28.73 -15.27
N ALA A 87 6.37 27.54 -15.56
CA ALA A 87 6.33 26.93 -16.88
C ALA A 87 5.12 25.99 -17.08
N GLY A 88 4.08 26.15 -16.26
CA GLY A 88 2.84 25.36 -16.32
C GLY A 88 2.87 24.08 -15.48
N ALA A 89 1.80 23.28 -15.61
CA ALA A 89 1.57 22.10 -14.79
C ALA A 89 2.64 21.02 -14.96
N GLY A 90 3.02 20.37 -13.86
CA GLY A 90 4.00 19.28 -13.85
C GLY A 90 5.46 19.75 -13.73
N THR A 91 5.70 21.05 -13.51
CA THR A 91 7.04 21.64 -13.40
C THR A 91 7.63 21.49 -12.00
N TRP A 92 7.73 20.25 -11.55
CA TRP A 92 8.35 19.88 -10.27
C TRP A 92 8.88 18.44 -10.39
N PRO A 93 9.80 17.97 -9.52
CA PRO A 93 10.52 16.72 -9.75
C PRO A 93 9.63 15.53 -10.13
N VAL A 94 8.59 15.26 -9.32
CA VAL A 94 7.69 14.12 -9.56
C VAL A 94 6.76 14.38 -10.75
N GLY A 95 6.34 15.63 -10.99
CA GLY A 95 5.61 16.00 -12.20
C GLY A 95 6.42 15.67 -13.46
N CYS A 96 7.72 15.94 -13.45
CA CYS A 96 8.68 15.60 -14.52
C CYS A 96 9.09 14.11 -14.56
N GLY A 97 8.59 13.27 -13.66
CA GLY A 97 8.91 11.84 -13.61
C GLY A 97 10.08 11.43 -12.70
N HIS A 98 10.72 12.37 -12.01
CA HIS A 98 11.80 12.05 -11.09
C HIS A 98 11.32 11.96 -9.62
N PRO A 99 11.73 10.94 -8.85
CA PRO A 99 11.45 10.86 -7.42
C PRO A 99 11.84 12.14 -6.67
N CYS A 100 11.01 12.58 -5.71
CA CYS A 100 11.40 13.61 -4.76
C CYS A 100 12.61 13.12 -3.96
N ILE A 101 13.67 13.93 -3.86
CA ILE A 101 14.87 13.57 -3.10
C ILE A 101 14.79 13.96 -1.61
N GLY A 102 13.79 14.74 -1.22
CA GLY A 102 13.64 15.21 0.16
C GLY A 102 14.59 16.32 0.58
N CYS A 103 14.95 17.20 -0.36
CA CYS A 103 15.93 18.28 -0.12
C CYS A 103 15.52 19.31 0.95
N THR A 104 14.26 19.34 1.39
CA THR A 104 13.78 20.26 2.43
C THR A 104 13.74 19.63 3.82
N GLU A 105 14.21 18.39 3.97
CA GLU A 105 14.28 17.70 5.25
C GLU A 105 15.69 17.24 5.60
N GLN A 106 16.07 17.57 6.84
CA GLN A 106 17.27 17.06 7.49
C GLN A 106 17.18 15.53 7.63
N GLY A 107 18.28 14.81 7.40
CA GLY A 107 18.26 13.35 7.48
C GLY A 107 17.71 12.65 6.23
N VAL A 108 17.30 13.40 5.20
CA VAL A 108 16.61 12.84 4.02
C VAL A 108 17.35 13.20 2.75
N GLY A 109 17.30 14.46 2.34
CA GLY A 109 17.98 14.93 1.13
C GLY A 109 19.48 14.75 1.25
N PHE A 110 20.10 14.10 0.26
CA PHE A 110 21.54 13.84 0.18
C PHE A 110 22.13 12.92 1.27
N GLU A 111 21.36 12.56 2.30
CA GLU A 111 21.78 11.60 3.34
C GLU A 111 21.27 10.19 3.05
N LYS A 112 20.06 10.06 2.49
CA LYS A 112 19.52 8.75 2.09
C LYS A 112 19.94 8.39 0.66
N PRO A 113 20.22 7.10 0.38
CA PRO A 113 20.41 6.64 -1.00
C PRO A 113 19.23 7.02 -1.89
N ILE A 114 19.51 7.40 -3.13
CA ILE A 114 18.51 7.95 -4.07
C ILE A 114 17.33 6.98 -4.23
N HIS A 115 17.59 5.69 -4.39
CA HIS A 115 16.57 4.65 -4.60
C HIS A 115 16.03 4.01 -3.33
N ALA A 116 16.51 4.39 -2.14
CA ALA A 116 15.94 3.89 -0.89
C ALA A 116 14.49 4.37 -0.76
N VAL A 117 13.58 3.50 -0.31
CA VAL A 117 12.20 3.91 -0.04
C VAL A 117 12.13 4.85 1.16
N ALA A 118 11.21 5.81 1.12
CA ALA A 118 11.00 6.72 2.24
C ALA A 118 10.29 6.02 3.41
N LYS A 119 10.47 6.56 4.61
CA LYS A 119 9.58 6.24 5.72
C LYS A 119 8.23 6.91 5.46
N LEU A 120 7.14 6.16 5.56
CA LEU A 120 5.79 6.72 5.50
C LEU A 120 5.48 7.40 6.84
N LYS A 121 5.44 8.75 6.85
CA LYS A 121 5.03 9.50 8.06
C LYS A 121 3.53 9.48 8.29
N ASN A 122 2.75 9.22 7.23
CA ASN A 122 1.29 9.12 7.25
C ASN A 122 0.81 7.72 6.83
N ILE A 123 -0.50 7.55 6.69
CA ILE A 123 -1.20 6.28 6.38
C ILE A 123 -0.53 5.56 5.21
N GLU A 124 -0.10 4.33 5.46
CA GLU A 124 0.28 3.38 4.41
C GLU A 124 -1.00 2.91 3.70
N PRO A 125 -1.01 2.68 2.38
CA PRO A 125 -2.17 2.09 1.71
C PRO A 125 -2.44 0.75 2.38
N SER A 126 -3.60 0.64 3.01
CA SER A 126 -3.98 -0.58 3.69
C SER A 126 -3.95 -1.72 2.66
N ALA A 127 -3.32 -2.84 3.01
CA ALA A 127 -3.35 -4.06 2.21
C ALA A 127 -4.79 -4.59 1.97
N PHE A 128 -5.78 -4.01 2.67
CA PHE A 128 -7.20 -4.32 2.58
C PHE A 128 -7.99 -3.33 1.73
N LEU A 129 -7.38 -2.26 1.20
CA LEU A 129 -8.07 -1.40 0.25
C LEU A 129 -8.22 -2.14 -1.09
N PRO A 130 -9.44 -2.26 -1.63
CA PRO A 130 -9.65 -2.91 -2.91
C PRO A 130 -8.89 -2.15 -4.00
N ARG A 131 -8.18 -2.88 -4.87
CA ARG A 131 -7.50 -2.25 -6.02
C ARG A 131 -8.56 -1.70 -6.97
N ILE A 132 -8.30 -0.51 -7.54
CA ILE A 132 -9.22 0.13 -8.51
C ILE A 132 -9.43 -0.74 -9.76
N VAL A 133 -8.41 -1.54 -10.11
CA VAL A 133 -8.49 -2.53 -11.19
C VAL A 133 -8.24 -3.91 -10.60
N GLU A 134 -9.27 -4.75 -10.63
CA GLU A 134 -9.10 -6.19 -10.40
C GLU A 134 -8.84 -6.85 -11.76
N GLU A 135 -7.63 -7.40 -11.93
CA GLU A 135 -7.32 -8.23 -13.10
C GLU A 135 -8.17 -9.51 -13.03
N LYS A 136 -9.21 -9.57 -13.86
CA LYS A 136 -10.04 -10.76 -14.01
C LYS A 136 -9.24 -11.82 -14.79
N GLY A 137 -9.01 -12.97 -14.17
CA GLY A 137 -8.49 -14.16 -14.86
C GLY A 137 -6.99 -14.42 -14.72
N VAL A 138 -6.25 -13.66 -13.89
CA VAL A 138 -4.82 -13.91 -13.64
C VAL A 138 -4.57 -14.10 -12.14
N GLY A 139 -4.16 -15.30 -11.76
CA GLY A 139 -3.74 -15.65 -10.38
C GLY A 139 -4.88 -15.95 -9.40
N ALA A 140 -4.51 -16.39 -8.19
CA ALA A 140 -5.46 -16.61 -7.10
C ALA A 140 -5.63 -15.29 -6.32
N SER A 141 -6.81 -14.68 -6.42
CA SER A 141 -7.20 -13.59 -5.52
C SER A 141 -7.44 -14.13 -4.11
N LEU A 142 -7.40 -13.26 -3.11
CA LEU A 142 -7.77 -13.64 -1.73
C LEU A 142 -9.16 -14.29 -1.68
N GLY A 143 -10.10 -13.79 -2.47
CA GLY A 143 -11.44 -14.36 -2.59
C GLY A 143 -11.43 -15.76 -3.20
N SER A 144 -10.71 -15.99 -4.30
CA SER A 144 -10.66 -17.32 -4.92
C SER A 144 -9.88 -18.33 -4.09
N ALA A 145 -8.80 -17.91 -3.42
CA ALA A 145 -8.06 -18.74 -2.47
C ALA A 145 -8.93 -19.17 -1.28
N ALA A 146 -9.71 -18.25 -0.70
CA ALA A 146 -10.63 -18.56 0.39
C ALA A 146 -11.72 -19.56 -0.03
N VAL A 147 -12.29 -19.39 -1.24
CA VAL A 147 -13.28 -20.32 -1.78
C VAL A 147 -12.66 -21.70 -2.02
N LEU A 148 -11.47 -21.78 -2.60
CA LEU A 148 -10.77 -23.05 -2.81
C LEU A 148 -10.45 -23.76 -1.49
N ALA A 149 -9.98 -23.03 -0.48
CA ALA A 149 -9.70 -23.57 0.84
C ALA A 149 -10.98 -24.11 1.51
N ALA A 150 -12.10 -23.39 1.38
CA ALA A 150 -13.39 -23.82 1.90
C ALA A 150 -13.87 -25.12 1.23
N VAL A 151 -13.76 -25.22 -0.10
CA VAL A 151 -14.13 -26.41 -0.87
C VAL A 151 -13.25 -27.60 -0.51
N ALA A 152 -11.93 -27.41 -0.45
CA ALA A 152 -10.99 -28.46 -0.09
C ALA A 152 -11.21 -28.95 1.35
N GLY A 153 -11.45 -28.03 2.29
CA GLY A 153 -11.77 -28.35 3.68
C GLY A 153 -13.08 -29.13 3.81
N ALA A 154 -14.12 -28.74 3.07
CA ALA A 154 -15.39 -29.45 3.05
C ALA A 154 -15.26 -30.87 2.48
N ALA A 155 -14.52 -31.03 1.37
CA ALA A 155 -14.29 -32.34 0.75
C ALA A 155 -13.48 -33.28 1.66
N ALA A 156 -12.40 -32.78 2.27
CA ALA A 156 -11.60 -33.55 3.22
C ALA A 156 -12.41 -33.94 4.47
N GLY A 157 -13.21 -33.01 4.99
CA GLY A 157 -14.10 -33.27 6.12
C GLY A 157 -15.16 -34.33 5.80
N ALA A 158 -15.80 -34.24 4.63
CA ALA A 158 -16.76 -35.24 4.16
C ALA A 158 -16.11 -36.63 3.99
N GLY A 159 -14.93 -36.70 3.37
CA GLY A 159 -14.18 -37.94 3.20
C GLY A 159 -13.81 -38.59 4.53
N ALA A 160 -13.34 -37.81 5.51
CA ALA A 160 -13.00 -38.30 6.84
C ALA A 160 -14.24 -38.86 7.58
N MET A 161 -15.39 -38.21 7.46
CA MET A 161 -16.64 -38.68 8.06
C MET A 161 -17.16 -39.96 7.42
N VAL A 162 -17.06 -40.10 6.10
CA VAL A 162 -17.41 -41.35 5.39
C VAL A 162 -16.50 -42.50 5.84
N ALA A 163 -15.19 -42.29 5.88
CA ALA A 163 -14.24 -43.30 6.33
C ALA A 163 -14.49 -43.74 7.80
N LYS A 164 -14.78 -42.77 8.68
CA LYS A 164 -15.15 -43.05 10.07
C LYS A 164 -16.44 -43.87 10.17
N ASN A 165 -17.46 -43.52 9.39
CA ASN A 165 -18.73 -44.24 9.40
C ASN A 165 -18.58 -45.68 8.90
N LEU A 166 -17.80 -45.91 7.83
CA LEU A 166 -17.51 -47.27 7.34
C LEU A 166 -16.76 -48.11 8.39
N GLY A 167 -15.80 -47.51 9.10
CA GLY A 167 -15.09 -48.18 10.19
C GLY A 167 -16.00 -48.53 11.38
N LEU A 168 -16.98 -47.69 11.70
CA LEU A 168 -17.98 -47.97 12.74
C LEU A 168 -18.96 -49.08 12.30
N SER A 169 -19.42 -49.05 11.05
CA SER A 169 -20.28 -50.10 10.49
C SER A 169 -19.59 -51.47 10.50
N HIS A 170 -18.30 -51.53 10.10
CA HIS A 170 -17.56 -52.78 10.12
C HIS A 170 -17.36 -53.34 11.53
N LYS A 171 -17.09 -52.48 12.52
CA LYS A 171 -17.04 -52.90 13.93
C LYS A 171 -18.40 -53.40 14.44
N ALA A 172 -19.49 -52.75 14.04
CA ALA A 172 -20.83 -53.17 14.41
C ALA A 172 -21.17 -54.55 13.82
N GLU A 173 -20.84 -54.81 12.55
CA GLU A 173 -20.99 -56.13 11.91
C GLU A 173 -20.19 -57.21 12.63
N GLN A 174 -18.91 -56.95 12.94
CA GLN A 174 -18.06 -57.91 13.68
C GLN A 174 -18.62 -58.23 15.08
N MET A 175 -19.15 -57.23 15.80
CA MET A 175 -19.78 -57.44 17.10
C MET A 175 -21.09 -58.24 16.98
N GLU A 176 -21.83 -58.07 15.88
CA GLU A 176 -23.06 -58.83 15.64
C GLU A 176 -22.78 -60.29 15.26
N GLU A 177 -21.73 -60.54 14.46
CA GLU A 177 -21.25 -61.89 14.15
C GLU A 177 -20.72 -62.62 15.38
N ALA A 178 -19.92 -61.95 16.22
CA ALA A 178 -19.42 -62.51 17.48
C ALA A 178 -20.56 -62.90 18.44
N LYS A 179 -21.60 -62.06 18.53
CA LYS A 179 -22.82 -62.40 19.30
C LYS A 179 -23.56 -63.61 18.74
N LYS A 180 -23.63 -63.75 17.42
CA LYS A 180 -24.29 -64.90 16.75
C LYS A 180 -23.48 -66.19 16.91
N SER A 181 -22.16 -66.12 16.97
CA SER A 181 -21.31 -67.28 17.26
C SER A 181 -21.42 -67.73 18.71
N ASP A 182 -21.43 -66.79 19.66
CA ASP A 182 -21.58 -67.11 21.09
C ASP A 182 -22.96 -67.71 21.37
N ALA A 183 -24.03 -67.17 20.79
CA ALA A 183 -25.38 -67.73 20.91
C ALA A 183 -25.55 -69.12 20.26
N LYS A 184 -24.66 -69.50 19.33
CA LYS A 184 -24.60 -70.85 18.73
C LYS A 184 -23.77 -71.84 19.55
N ALA A 185 -22.93 -71.36 20.46
CA ALA A 185 -22.10 -72.19 21.33
C ALA A 185 -22.80 -72.53 22.67
N GLU A 186 -23.87 -71.81 23.03
CA GLU A 186 -24.69 -72.05 24.24
C GLU A 186 -25.92 -72.96 24.01
N VAL A 187 -26.05 -73.61 22.84
CA VAL A 187 -27.10 -74.62 22.52
C VAL A 187 -26.46 -75.98 22.31
#